data_AF-A0A1G0I740-F1
#
_entry.id   AF-A0A1G0I740-F1
#
_cell.length_a   1.000
_cell.length_b   1.000
_cell.length_c   1.000
_cell.angle_alpha   90.00
_cell.angle_beta   90.00
_cell.angle_gamma   90.00
#
_symmetry.space_group_name_H-M   'P 1'
#
loop_
_entity.id
_entity.type
_entity.pdbx_description
1 polymer ?
#
loop_
_entity_poly.entity_id
_entity_poly.type
_entity_poly.pdbx_seq_one_letter_code
_entity_poly.pdbx_strand_id
1 'polypeptide(L)' 'MRAALAIETAAAVFGMLGAALLASAVHPGLGFAAFLVSNVGWLAFSAAHGHWRMFAQQCVFLLTSLVGLWNWWLSPLARG' A
#
# COMPACT_ATOMS: atom_id res chain seq x y z
N MET A 1 9.14 19.26 8.23
CA MET A 1 8.40 19.70 7.02
C MET A 1 8.83 18.96 5.75
N ARG A 2 10.10 19.02 5.30
CA ARG A 2 10.53 18.35 4.05
C ARG A 2 10.33 16.83 4.03
N ALA A 3 10.68 16.14 5.12
CA ALA A 3 10.51 14.68 5.21
C ALA A 3 9.04 14.24 5.18
N ALA A 4 8.15 15.00 5.83
CA ALA A 4 6.71 14.72 5.82
C ALA A 4 6.14 14.82 4.40
N LEU A 5 6.50 15.86 3.65
CA LEU A 5 6.09 16.03 2.25
C LEU A 5 6.62 14.90 1.35
N ALA A 6 7.85 14.44 1.57
CA ALA A 6 8.41 13.32 0.81
C ALA A 6 7.65 12.01 1.08
N ILE A 7 7.34 11.72 2.35
CA ILE A 7 6.57 10.54 2.75
C ILE A 7 5.16 10.60 2.18
N GLU A 8 4.49 11.75 2.30
CA GLU A 8 3.15 11.99 1.76
C GLU A 8 3.11 11.81 0.24
N THR A 9 4.06 12.42 -0.47
CA THR A 9 4.15 12.32 -1.94
C THR A 9 4.39 10.89 -2.38
N ALA A 10 5.33 10.19 -1.73
CA ALA A 10 5.59 8.78 -2.02
C ALA A 10 4.36 7.93 -1.74
N ALA A 11 3.71 8.10 -0.58
CA ALA A 11 2.51 7.36 -0.22
C ALA A 11 1.38 7.55 -1.24
N ALA A 12 1.17 8.79 -1.69
CA ALA A 12 0.18 9.13 -2.71
C ALA A 12 0.50 8.50 -4.07
N VAL A 13 1.74 8.67 -4.56
CA VAL A 13 2.17 8.12 -5.86
C VAL A 13 2.03 6.60 -5.89
N PHE A 14 2.54 5.90 -4.87
CA PHE A 14 2.41 4.45 -4.79
C PHE A 14 0.96 3.99 -4.63
N GLY A 15 0.11 4.77 -3.95
CA GLY A 15 -1.33 4.48 -3.85
C GLY A 15 -2.03 4.57 -5.20
N MET A 16 -1.75 5.61 -5.98
CA MET A 16 -2.29 5.76 -7.34
C MET A 16 -1.79 4.66 -8.29
N LEU A 17 -0.49 4.34 -8.24
CA LEU A 17 0.09 3.26 -9.02
C LEU A 17 -0.51 1.89 -8.64
N GLY A 18 -0.67 1.62 -7.34
CA GLY A 18 -1.30 0.41 -6.84
C GLY A 18 -2.73 0.24 -7.34
N ALA A 19 -3.52 1.31 -7.30
CA ALA A 19 -4.88 1.33 -7.83
C ALA A 19 -4.90 1.06 -9.35
N ALA A 20 -4.03 1.71 -10.12
CA ALA A 20 -3.95 1.53 -11.58
C ALA A 20 -3.54 0.08 -11.94
N LEU A 21 -2.56 -0.48 -11.24
CA LEU A 21 -2.10 -1.85 -11.47
C LEU A 21 -3.17 -2.88 -11.11
N LEU A 22 -3.89 -2.70 -10.00
CA LEU A 22 -5.01 -3.57 -9.65
C LEU A 22 -6.16 -3.47 -10.65
N ALA A 23 -6.50 -2.26 -11.08
CA ALA A 23 -7.52 -2.03 -12.10
C ALA A 23 -7.16 -2.65 -13.45
N SER A 24 -5.86 -2.73 -13.80
CA SER A 24 -5.41 -3.36 -15.05
C SER A 24 -5.71 -4.86 -15.13
N ALA A 25 -5.89 -5.53 -13.99
CA ALA A 25 -6.03 -6.99 -13.86
C ALA A 25 -4.86 -7.83 -14.44
N VAL A 26 -3.83 -7.20 -15.02
CA VAL A 26 -2.66 -7.89 -15.61
C VAL A 26 -1.64 -8.24 -14.53
N HIS A 27 -1.38 -7.31 -13.61
CA HIS A 27 -0.38 -7.49 -12.56
C HIS A 27 -0.93 -7.18 -11.16
N PRO A 28 -1.97 -7.91 -10.68
CA PRO A 28 -2.60 -7.65 -9.40
C PRO A 28 -1.62 -7.75 -8.22
N GLY A 29 -0.64 -8.66 -8.29
CA GLY A 29 0.44 -8.76 -7.29
C GLY A 29 1.30 -7.50 -7.17
N LEU A 30 1.65 -6.86 -8.30
CA LEU A 30 2.40 -5.59 -8.29
C LEU A 30 1.55 -4.45 -7.72
N GLY A 31 0.24 -4.46 -7.97
CA GLY A 31 -0.67 -3.48 -7.39
C GLY A 31 -0.77 -3.57 -5.87
N PHE A 32 -0.86 -4.78 -5.32
CA PHE A 32 -0.81 -4.99 -3.86
C PHE A 32 0.56 -4.63 -3.26
N ALA A 33 1.67 -4.89 -3.96
CA ALA A 33 3.00 -4.46 -3.52
C ALA A 33 3.12 -2.93 -3.47
N ALA A 34 2.60 -2.22 -4.48
CA ALA A 34 2.56 -0.76 -4.47
C ALA A 34 1.68 -0.22 -3.33
N PHE A 35 0.52 -0.82 -3.08
CA PHE A 35 -0.29 -0.46 -1.92
C PHE A 35 0.39 -0.73 -0.59
N LEU A 36 1.20 -1.79 -0.47
CA LEU A 36 1.97 -2.05 0.75
C LEU A 36 2.90 -0.86 1.08
N VAL A 37 3.66 -0.37 0.09
CA VAL A 37 4.53 0.80 0.24
C VAL A 37 3.70 2.05 0.59
N SER A 38 2.58 2.26 -0.11
CA SER A 38 1.67 3.38 0.13
C SER A 38 1.14 3.39 1.57
N ASN A 39 0.63 2.26 2.06
CA ASN A 39 0.01 2.16 3.37
C ASN A 39 1.03 2.38 4.50
N VAL A 40 2.27 1.91 4.36
CA VAL A 40 3.35 2.21 5.31
C VAL A 40 3.63 3.72 5.38
N GLY A 41 3.70 4.38 4.22
CA GLY A 41 3.87 5.83 4.16
C GLY A 41 2.71 6.58 4.82
N TRP A 42 1.46 6.16 4.54
CA TRP A 42 0.28 6.75 5.16
C TRP A 42 0.16 6.49 6.65
N LEU A 43 0.62 5.35 7.16
CA LEU A 43 0.72 5.08 8.61
C LEU A 43 1.68 6.06 9.28
N ALA A 44 2.89 6.22 8.73
CA ALA A 44 3.88 7.16 9.25
C ALA A 44 3.35 8.61 9.21
N PHE A 45 2.74 9.01 8.11
CA PHE A 45 2.16 10.35 7.94
C PHE A 45 1.00 10.60 8.91
N SER A 46 0.03 9.67 8.98
CA SER A 46 -1.15 9.83 9.83
C SER A 46 -0.82 9.81 11.32
N ALA A 47 0.15 9.00 11.76
CA ALA A 47 0.62 9.02 13.14
C ALA A 47 1.30 10.36 13.49
N ALA A 48 2.15 10.88 12.61
CA ALA A 48 2.86 12.14 12.84
C ALA A 48 1.94 13.38 12.91
N HIS A 49 0.75 13.30 12.31
CA HIS A 49 -0.22 14.41 12.27
C HIS A 49 -1.49 14.15 13.11
N GLY A 50 -1.53 13.05 13.87
CA GLY A 50 -2.66 12.73 14.76
C GLY A 50 -3.95 12.28 14.05
N HIS A 51 -3.87 11.82 12.80
CA HIS A 51 -5.01 11.34 12.03
C HIS A 51 -5.34 9.86 12.34
N TRP A 52 -5.77 9.57 13.58
CA TRP A 52 -5.94 8.19 14.07
C TRP A 52 -6.97 7.33 13.30
N ARG A 53 -8.03 7.93 12.76
CA ARG A 53 -9.01 7.21 11.93
C ARG A 53 -8.40 6.75 10.61
N MET A 54 -7.61 7.63 9.99
CA MET A 54 -6.83 7.28 8.79
C MET A 54 -5.79 6.23 9.14
N PHE A 55 -5.08 6.36 10.25
CA PHE A 55 -4.11 5.36 10.71
C PHE A 55 -4.73 3.96 10.84
N ALA A 56 -5.88 3.85 11.53
CA ALA A 56 -6.58 2.58 11.68
C ALA A 56 -7.02 1.98 10.34
N GLN A 57 -7.51 2.81 9.41
CA GLN A 57 -7.83 2.38 8.05
C GLN A 57 -6.59 1.83 7.33
N GLN A 58 -5.45 2.51 7.45
CA GLN A 58 -4.20 2.09 6.81
C GLN A 58 -3.64 0.80 7.42
N CYS A 59 -3.87 0.52 8.71
CA CYS A 59 -3.56 -0.79 9.31
C CYS A 59 -4.34 -1.91 8.62
N VAL A 60 -5.66 -1.73 8.42
CA VAL A 60 -6.49 -2.72 7.72
C VAL A 60 -6.01 -2.89 6.28
N PHE A 61 -5.77 -1.78 5.58
CA PHE A 61 -5.29 -1.82 4.20
C PHE A 61 -3.92 -2.49 4.07
N LEU A 62 -3.01 -2.27 5.03
CA LEU A 62 -1.73 -2.95 5.08
C LEU A 62 -1.90 -4.48 5.17
N LEU A 63 -2.77 -4.95 6.08
CA LEU A 63 -3.07 -6.37 6.22
C LEU A 63 -3.69 -6.96 4.94
N THR A 64 -4.65 -6.25 4.33
CA THR A 64 -5.26 -6.71 3.08
C THR A 64 -4.26 -6.70 1.92
N SER A 65 -3.32 -5.76 1.88
CA SER A 65 -2.24 -5.74 0.87
C SER A 65 -1.32 -6.95 1.02
N LEU A 66 -1.01 -7.38 2.25
CA LEU A 66 -0.23 -8.60 2.50
C LEU A 66 -0.99 -9.86 2.04
N VAL A 67 -2.29 -9.96 2.33
CA VAL A 67 -3.14 -11.05 1.84
C VAL A 67 -3.21 -11.06 0.30
N GLY A 68 -3.38 -9.89 -0.32
CA GLY A 68 -3.34 -9.74 -1.78
C GLY A 68 -2.00 -10.18 -2.36
N LEU A 69 -0.88 -9.79 -1.77
CA LEU A 69 0.45 -10.20 -2.18
C LEU A 69 0.65 -11.72 -2.09
N TRP A 70 0.17 -12.33 -1.01
CA TRP A 70 0.19 -13.79 -0.87
C TRP A 70 -0.60 -14.48 -1.98
N ASN A 71 -1.84 -14.05 -2.21
CA ASN A 71 -2.75 -14.71 -3.17
C ASN A 71 -2.28 -14.57 -4.62
N TRP A 72 -1.78 -13.40 -5.00
CA TRP A 72 -1.53 -13.05 -6.41
C TRP A 72 -0.06 -13.09 -6.80
N TRP A 73 0.86 -13.21 -5.84
CA TRP A 73 2.29 -13.27 -6.13
C TRP A 73 2.95 -14.49 -5.49
N LEU A 74 2.95 -14.61 -4.16
CA LEU A 74 3.75 -15.63 -3.47
C LEU A 74 3.18 -17.05 -3.61
N SER A 75 1.87 -17.22 -3.45
CA SER A 75 1.22 -18.54 -3.52
C SER A 75 1.28 -19.20 -4.90
N PRO A 76 1.14 -18.48 -6.03
CA PRO A 76 1.43 -19.03 -7.36
C PRO A 76 2.89 -19.47 -7.52
N LEU A 77 3.85 -18.68 -7.03
CA LEU A 77 5.28 -19.04 -7.10
C LEU A 77 5.64 -20.26 -6.25
N ALA A 78 4.98 -20.46 -5.11
CA ALA A 78 5.22 -21.59 -4.23
C ALA A 78 4.56 -22.90 -4.70
N ARG A 79 3.61 -22.82 -5.65
CA ARG A 79 2.89 -23.98 -6.21
C ARG A 79 3.34 -24.37 -7.62
N GLY A 80 4.21 -23.57 -8.23
CA GLY A 80 4.89 -23.87 -9.49
C GLY A 80 6.29 -24.41 -9.24
#